data_AF-A0A0U5BVT3-F1
#
_entry.id   AF-A0A0U5BVT3-F1
#
_cell.length_a   1.000
_cell.length_b   1.000
_cell.length_c   1.000
_cell.angle_alpha   90.00
_cell.angle_beta   90.00
_cell.angle_gamma   90.00
#
_symmetry.space_group_name_H-M   'P 1'
#
loop_
_entity.id
_entity.type
_entity.pdbx_description
1 polymer ?
#
loop_
_entity_poly.entity_id
_entity_poly.type
_entity_poly.pdbx_seq_one_letter_code
_entity_poly.pdbx_strand_id
1 'polypeptide(L)'
;MKPFELEIFNKLLSSVAEEMGAVLRRSSFSPNIRERADFSCAIFDAEGELVSQASHIPVHLGAMPETMKVLLPLFEWQEGDIVITNDPFHGGTHLPDITLVKPVFHLRELLFFLMVRAHHSDVGGKVPGSMGLCETIEDEGIRIIPAYLYKKGILQEVFLEALLKEMRNPYERNGDFKAMISSLQRGELRIQELLFRYGKETLLSAIEKLKNYTERAFLELLMGMQKGNFTFTDYLDGDGFEASDIPIKVRVEITSEGVLCDFSESPPQAKGPVNAPRAVTVSSVYYVFISLLNTLGEFPINHGLFRRIQVITRPKTLLSAEYPAAVSAGNVETSQRIVDTLLGALHEAIPELVPAASCGSMNNISFGNRQMAYYETIGGGMGARPGKEGLSAVHTHMTNTMNTPIEALEQVFPVRIESYAIRRGSGGKGLFSGGDGIIREYLFLKPLTVSLLTERRKNPPYGLKGGLKGEVGKNYLLRDGQKIELPAKCTLEVKSGDKIRVETPGGGGWGKSQS
;
A
#
# COMPACT_ATOMS: atom_id res chain seq x y z
N MET A 1 -10.48 12.59 31.78
CA MET A 1 -11.08 12.75 30.45
C MET A 1 -12.18 11.71 30.32
N LYS A 2 -13.40 12.17 30.10
CA LYS A 2 -14.60 11.32 29.95
C LYS A 2 -14.60 10.65 28.56
N PRO A 3 -15.32 9.54 28.36
CA PRO A 3 -15.32 8.82 27.08
C PRO A 3 -15.69 9.70 25.87
N PHE A 4 -16.70 10.58 26.00
CA PHE A 4 -17.09 11.47 24.90
C PHE A 4 -16.02 12.52 24.55
N GLU A 5 -15.23 12.97 25.53
CA GLU A 5 -14.13 13.92 25.28
C GLU A 5 -13.01 13.24 24.49
N LEU A 6 -12.72 11.98 24.82
CA LEU A 6 -11.72 11.18 24.11
C LEU A 6 -12.09 10.99 22.63
N GLU A 7 -13.37 10.72 22.35
CA GLU A 7 -13.87 10.60 20.99
C GLU A 7 -13.82 11.93 20.22
N ILE A 8 -14.05 13.06 20.89
CA ILE A 8 -13.85 14.38 20.28
C ILE A 8 -12.38 14.56 19.87
N PHE A 9 -11.42 14.24 20.74
CA PHE A 9 -10.00 14.33 20.40
C PHE A 9 -9.60 13.36 19.28
N ASN A 10 -10.18 12.16 19.24
CA ASN A 10 -9.99 11.21 18.15
C ASN A 10 -10.38 11.83 16.79
N LYS A 11 -11.57 12.42 16.71
CA LYS A 11 -12.06 13.05 15.48
C LYS A 11 -11.28 14.33 15.13
N LEU A 12 -10.87 15.13 16.11
CA LEU A 12 -10.05 16.32 15.90
C LEU A 12 -8.66 15.99 15.34
N LEU A 13 -8.00 14.95 15.85
CA LEU A 13 -6.69 14.53 15.35
C LEU A 13 -6.80 13.89 13.97
N SER A 14 -7.83 13.06 13.77
CA SER A 14 -8.08 12.43 12.47
C SER A 14 -8.41 13.47 11.40
N SER A 15 -9.16 14.52 11.73
CA SER A 15 -9.50 15.57 10.77
C SER A 15 -8.27 16.36 10.30
N VAL A 16 -7.22 16.48 11.12
CA VAL A 16 -5.95 17.08 10.67
C VAL A 16 -5.34 16.26 9.52
N ALA A 17 -5.22 14.95 9.69
CA ALA A 17 -4.68 14.07 8.65
C ALA A 17 -5.57 14.03 7.39
N GLU A 18 -6.89 14.04 7.57
CA GLU A 18 -7.84 14.10 6.45
C GLU A 18 -7.77 15.43 5.69
N GLU A 19 -7.62 16.56 6.38
CA GLU A 19 -7.47 17.88 5.75
C GLU A 19 -6.15 18.00 4.98
N MET A 20 -5.06 17.45 5.53
CA MET A 20 -3.78 17.32 4.81
C MET A 20 -3.99 16.56 3.49
N GLY A 21 -4.67 15.41 3.55
CA GLY A 21 -4.99 14.61 2.37
C GLY A 21 -5.88 15.34 1.36
N ALA A 22 -6.88 16.08 1.83
CA ALA A 22 -7.77 16.85 0.98
C ALA A 22 -7.05 17.98 0.24
N VAL A 23 -6.07 18.63 0.87
CA VAL A 23 -5.21 19.64 0.21
C VAL A 23 -4.32 18.98 -0.84
N LEU A 24 -3.65 17.87 -0.48
CA LEU A 24 -2.79 17.14 -1.41
C LEU A 24 -3.56 16.73 -2.66
N ARG A 25 -4.70 16.06 -2.49
CA ARG A 25 -5.52 15.57 -3.62
C ARG A 25 -5.94 16.69 -4.56
N ARG A 26 -6.39 17.84 -4.02
CA ARG A 26 -6.93 18.94 -4.85
C ARG A 26 -5.84 19.76 -5.55
N SER A 27 -4.64 19.79 -5.01
CA SER A 27 -3.53 20.60 -5.53
C SER A 27 -2.52 19.82 -6.37
N SER A 28 -2.60 18.49 -6.36
CA SER A 28 -1.70 17.63 -7.15
C SER A 28 -2.02 17.67 -8.64
N PHE A 29 -0.99 17.45 -9.45
CA PHE A 29 -1.05 17.57 -10.90
C PHE A 29 -1.23 16.19 -11.54
N SER A 30 -0.59 15.16 -10.99
CA SER A 30 -0.69 13.82 -11.55
C SER A 30 -2.07 13.18 -11.29
N PRO A 31 -2.64 12.46 -12.27
CA PRO A 31 -3.87 11.69 -12.07
C PRO A 31 -3.77 10.66 -10.93
N ASN A 32 -2.57 10.16 -10.65
CA ASN A 32 -2.34 9.17 -9.61
C ASN A 32 -2.67 9.71 -8.20
N ILE A 33 -2.21 10.93 -7.89
CA ILE A 33 -2.51 11.54 -6.59
C ILE A 33 -3.90 12.20 -6.62
N ARG A 34 -4.26 12.88 -7.71
CA ARG A 34 -5.50 13.66 -7.80
C ARG A 34 -6.77 12.80 -7.92
N GLU A 35 -6.76 11.85 -8.86
CA GLU A 35 -7.94 11.03 -9.18
C GLU A 35 -7.95 9.73 -8.39
N ARG A 36 -6.80 9.02 -8.30
CA ARG A 36 -6.74 7.71 -7.64
C ARG A 36 -6.56 7.79 -6.12
N ALA A 37 -6.12 8.94 -5.61
CA ALA A 37 -5.84 9.20 -4.20
C ALA A 37 -4.78 8.26 -3.60
N ASP A 38 -3.72 7.98 -4.36
CA ASP A 38 -2.61 7.12 -3.93
C ASP A 38 -1.59 7.88 -3.07
N PHE A 39 -2.00 8.20 -1.84
CA PHE A 39 -1.18 8.90 -0.85
C PHE A 39 -1.67 8.59 0.57
N SER A 40 -0.89 8.94 1.59
CA SER A 40 -1.37 8.97 2.98
C SER A 40 -0.75 10.12 3.75
N CYS A 41 -1.45 10.57 4.79
CA CYS A 41 -1.03 11.63 5.70
C CYS A 41 -1.11 11.10 7.13
N ALA A 42 -0.11 11.42 7.94
CA ALA A 42 -0.02 10.95 9.32
C ALA A 42 0.59 11.99 10.24
N ILE A 43 0.24 11.87 11.51
CA ILE A 43 0.72 12.68 12.62
C ILE A 43 1.44 11.73 13.57
N PHE A 44 2.64 12.13 13.97
CA PHE A 44 3.45 11.44 14.98
C PHE A 44 3.70 12.41 16.14
N ASP A 45 3.93 11.89 17.34
CA ASP A 45 4.43 12.69 18.46
C ASP A 45 5.95 12.86 18.39
N ALA A 46 6.51 13.55 19.39
CA ALA A 46 7.94 13.84 19.46
C ALA A 46 8.82 12.58 19.54
N GLU A 47 8.27 11.49 20.08
CA GLU A 47 8.92 10.17 20.19
C GLU A 47 8.84 9.36 18.88
N GLY A 48 8.13 9.87 17.86
CA GLY A 48 7.95 9.19 16.58
C GLY A 48 6.88 8.09 16.62
N GLU A 49 6.03 8.06 17.64
CA GLU A 49 4.89 7.16 17.71
C GLU A 49 3.70 7.73 16.93
N LEU A 50 3.01 6.85 16.18
CA LEU A 50 1.84 7.25 15.40
C LEU A 50 0.70 7.74 16.31
N VAL A 51 0.25 8.97 16.06
CA VAL A 51 -0.88 9.61 16.75
C VAL A 51 -2.18 9.39 16.00
N SER A 52 -2.17 9.65 14.70
CA SER A 52 -3.32 9.48 13.81
C SER A 52 -2.85 9.40 12.36
N GLN A 53 -3.60 8.65 11.53
CA GLN A 53 -3.34 8.50 10.10
C GLN A 53 -4.64 8.52 9.33
N ALA A 54 -4.66 9.23 8.21
CA ALA A 54 -5.75 9.13 7.24
C ALA A 54 -5.64 7.80 6.47
N SER A 55 -6.65 6.95 6.61
CA SER A 55 -6.69 5.59 6.06
C SER A 55 -6.97 5.57 4.56
N HIS A 56 -6.01 6.04 3.77
CA HIS A 56 -6.11 6.03 2.32
C HIS A 56 -5.51 4.76 1.71
N ILE A 57 -4.24 4.43 2.02
CA ILE A 57 -3.54 3.30 1.42
C ILE A 57 -2.97 2.38 2.52
N PRO A 58 -3.43 1.12 2.63
CA PRO A 58 -3.05 0.24 3.72
C PRO A 58 -1.55 -0.10 3.83
N VAL A 59 -0.80 -0.12 2.72
CA VAL A 59 0.65 -0.35 2.78
C VAL A 59 1.43 0.74 3.49
N HIS A 60 0.82 1.90 3.75
CA HIS A 60 1.44 2.97 4.53
C HIS A 60 1.29 2.79 6.04
N LEU A 61 0.37 1.93 6.51
CA LEU A 61 0.03 1.78 7.95
C LEU A 61 1.22 1.37 8.82
N GLY A 62 2.09 0.48 8.33
CA GLY A 62 3.33 0.11 9.02
C GLY A 62 4.55 0.87 8.50
N ALA A 63 4.56 1.24 7.22
CA ALA A 63 5.73 1.80 6.59
C ALA A 63 6.02 3.24 7.01
N MET A 64 4.99 4.05 7.28
CA MET A 64 5.18 5.39 7.82
C MET A 64 5.82 5.37 9.23
N PRO A 65 5.33 4.56 10.19
CA PRO A 65 6.04 4.33 11.45
C PRO A 65 7.47 3.81 11.30
N GLU A 66 7.72 2.85 10.41
CA GLU A 66 9.08 2.34 10.18
C GLU A 66 10.00 3.42 9.59
N THR A 67 9.48 4.28 8.70
CA THR A 67 10.22 5.46 8.21
C THR A 67 10.53 6.42 9.36
N MET A 68 9.56 6.73 10.22
CA MET A 68 9.78 7.64 11.35
C MET A 68 10.85 7.11 12.31
N LYS A 69 10.82 5.81 12.63
CA LYS A 69 11.85 5.16 13.48
C LYS A 69 13.26 5.32 12.92
N VAL A 70 13.42 5.25 11.60
CA VAL A 70 14.72 5.44 10.94
C VAL A 70 15.11 6.90 10.90
N LEU A 71 14.20 7.81 10.53
CA LEU A 71 14.51 9.21 10.36
C LEU A 71 14.73 9.95 11.68
N LEU A 72 13.99 9.62 12.74
CA LEU A 72 14.02 10.35 14.01
C LEU A 72 15.45 10.55 14.56
N PRO A 73 16.30 9.52 14.69
CA PRO A 73 17.67 9.67 15.20
C PRO A 73 18.68 10.18 14.15
N LEU A 74 18.34 10.21 12.86
CA LEU A 74 19.28 10.57 11.79
C LEU A 74 19.45 12.08 11.61
N PHE A 75 18.53 12.89 12.14
CA PHE A 75 18.52 14.33 11.94
C PHE A 75 18.42 15.08 13.26
N GLU A 76 19.12 16.21 13.34
CA GLU A 76 18.85 17.24 14.34
C GLU A 76 17.71 18.10 13.80
N TRP A 77 16.49 17.85 14.29
CA TRP A 77 15.29 18.50 13.81
C TRP A 77 15.20 19.95 14.30
N GLN A 78 14.96 20.88 13.37
CA GLN A 78 14.78 22.30 13.64
C GLN A 78 13.47 22.81 13.01
N GLU A 79 12.98 23.94 13.52
CA GLU A 79 11.81 24.61 12.95
C GLU A 79 12.10 25.02 11.48
N GLY A 80 11.14 24.71 10.59
CA GLY A 80 11.25 24.97 9.15
C GLY A 80 11.99 23.89 8.35
N ASP A 81 12.45 22.81 8.98
CA ASP A 81 12.98 21.66 8.24
C ASP A 81 11.87 20.87 7.54
N ILE A 82 12.20 20.29 6.38
CA ILE A 82 11.41 19.23 5.73
C ILE A 82 12.40 18.20 5.20
N VAL A 83 12.26 16.96 5.63
CA VAL A 83 13.07 15.81 5.17
C VAL A 83 12.33 15.07 4.07
N ILE A 84 13.06 14.60 3.06
CA ILE A 84 12.57 13.81 1.92
C ILE A 84 13.29 12.45 1.87
N THR A 85 12.55 11.39 1.53
CA THR A 85 13.10 10.06 1.24
C THR A 85 12.11 9.24 0.41
N ASN A 86 12.62 8.32 -0.41
CA ASN A 86 11.86 7.19 -0.94
C ASN A 86 12.59 5.86 -0.74
N ASP A 87 13.66 5.85 0.08
CA ASP A 87 14.56 4.70 0.20
C ASP A 87 13.86 3.50 0.88
N PRO A 88 13.60 2.40 0.14
CA PRO A 88 12.89 1.24 0.67
C PRO A 88 13.66 0.54 1.79
N PHE A 89 14.98 0.65 1.79
CA PHE A 89 15.85 0.01 2.78
C PHE A 89 15.97 0.82 4.09
N HIS A 90 15.35 2.01 4.14
CA HIS A 90 15.31 2.90 5.30
C HIS A 90 13.87 3.23 5.73
N GLY A 91 12.98 2.22 5.69
CA GLY A 91 11.57 2.33 6.11
C GLY A 91 10.58 2.67 4.98
N GLY A 92 11.06 2.87 3.76
CA GLY A 92 10.23 3.05 2.57
C GLY A 92 9.53 1.77 2.09
N THR A 93 8.66 1.93 1.09
CA THR A 93 7.87 0.84 0.47
C THR A 93 8.42 0.44 -0.90
N HIS A 94 8.52 1.41 -1.80
CA HIS A 94 9.16 1.32 -3.11
C HIS A 94 9.53 2.73 -3.58
N LEU A 95 10.32 2.87 -4.64
CA LEU A 95 10.81 4.18 -5.06
C LEU A 95 9.71 5.18 -5.46
N PRO A 96 8.60 4.79 -6.11
CA PRO A 96 7.51 5.71 -6.43
C PRO A 96 6.87 6.41 -5.22
N ASP A 97 6.92 5.80 -4.03
CA ASP A 97 6.35 6.37 -2.81
C ASP A 97 7.34 7.34 -2.15
N ILE A 98 7.25 8.62 -2.52
CA ILE A 98 8.07 9.66 -1.93
C ILE A 98 7.43 10.15 -0.64
N THR A 99 8.23 10.23 0.42
CA THR A 99 7.82 10.67 1.76
C THR A 99 8.44 12.00 2.10
N LEU A 100 7.63 12.94 2.58
CA LEU A 100 8.09 14.17 3.23
C LEU A 100 7.71 14.15 4.72
N VAL A 101 8.65 14.56 5.57
CA VAL A 101 8.48 14.66 7.03
C VAL A 101 8.82 16.05 7.50
N LYS A 102 7.94 16.66 8.30
CA LYS A 102 8.11 18.00 8.86
C LYS A 102 7.93 17.98 10.39
N PRO A 103 8.89 18.46 11.19
CA PRO A 103 8.69 18.68 12.61
C PRO A 103 7.75 19.87 12.86
N VAL A 104 6.97 19.79 13.93
CA VAL A 104 6.08 20.87 14.39
C VAL A 104 6.47 21.26 15.81
N PHE A 105 6.85 22.53 15.95
CA PHE A 105 7.27 23.11 17.23
C PHE A 105 6.15 23.95 17.84
N HIS A 106 6.08 23.98 19.17
CA HIS A 106 5.22 24.90 19.92
C HIS A 106 6.04 25.50 21.05
N LEU A 107 6.12 26.83 21.11
CA LEU A 107 6.96 27.55 22.10
C LEU A 107 8.42 27.03 22.13
N ARG A 108 8.99 26.75 20.95
CA ARG A 108 10.35 26.19 20.74
C ARG A 108 10.57 24.74 21.20
N GLU A 109 9.50 24.03 21.55
CA GLU A 109 9.55 22.62 21.87
C GLU A 109 9.01 21.79 20.71
N LEU A 110 9.74 20.75 20.30
CA LEU A 110 9.29 19.79 19.31
C LEU A 110 8.19 18.91 19.92
N LEU A 111 6.98 18.95 19.37
CA LEU A 111 5.86 18.17 19.90
C LEU A 111 5.34 17.11 18.95
N PHE A 112 5.44 17.35 17.64
CA PHE A 112 4.87 16.46 16.63
C PHE A 112 5.73 16.40 15.38
N PHE A 113 5.50 15.35 14.58
CA PHE A 113 5.88 15.32 13.18
C PHE A 113 4.65 15.12 12.31
N LEU A 114 4.68 15.76 11.15
CA LEU A 114 3.72 15.54 10.09
C LEU A 114 4.43 14.79 8.97
N MET A 115 3.76 13.76 8.46
CA MET A 115 4.27 12.96 7.37
C MET A 115 3.24 12.91 6.25
N VAL A 116 3.72 13.08 5.03
CA VAL A 116 2.96 12.82 3.81
C VAL A 116 3.76 11.89 2.92
N ARG A 117 3.12 10.83 2.44
CA ARG A 117 3.67 9.92 1.43
C ARG A 117 2.75 9.89 0.24
N ALA A 118 3.28 10.08 -0.95
CA ALA A 118 2.49 10.08 -2.17
C ALA A 118 3.20 9.25 -3.25
N HIS A 119 2.41 8.52 -4.03
CA HIS A 119 2.94 7.72 -5.13
C HIS A 119 3.08 8.60 -6.38
N HIS A 120 4.32 8.92 -6.73
CA HIS A 120 4.64 9.58 -8.00
C HIS A 120 4.59 8.52 -9.10
N SER A 121 3.95 8.81 -10.24
CA SER A 121 3.80 7.79 -11.30
C SER A 121 5.10 7.49 -12.05
N ASP A 122 6.21 8.19 -11.76
CA ASP A 122 7.54 7.86 -12.26
C ASP A 122 8.60 8.52 -11.38
N VAL A 123 9.72 7.83 -11.17
CA VAL A 123 10.88 8.31 -10.39
C VAL A 123 12.20 8.11 -11.13
N GLY A 124 12.17 8.12 -12.47
CA GLY A 124 13.37 7.99 -13.30
C GLY A 124 13.83 6.56 -13.58
N GLY A 125 12.96 5.57 -13.36
CA GLY A 125 13.25 4.17 -13.67
C GLY A 125 13.54 3.90 -15.15
N LYS A 126 14.20 2.76 -15.41
CA LYS A 126 14.54 2.28 -16.75
C LYS A 126 13.30 2.17 -17.66
N VAL A 127 12.18 1.77 -17.08
CA VAL A 127 10.88 1.69 -17.76
C VAL A 127 9.94 2.79 -17.27
N PRO A 128 9.02 3.30 -18.12
CA PRO A 128 8.01 4.25 -17.70
C PRO A 128 7.16 3.68 -16.57
N GLY A 129 6.91 4.47 -15.54
CA GLY A 129 6.12 4.02 -14.39
C GLY A 129 6.98 3.63 -13.19
N SER A 130 8.27 3.32 -13.42
CA SER A 130 9.16 2.76 -12.38
C SER A 130 8.65 1.44 -11.77
N MET A 131 7.80 0.73 -12.53
CA MET A 131 7.05 -0.46 -12.12
C MET A 131 7.11 -1.53 -13.22
N GLY A 132 8.30 -2.04 -13.52
CA GLY A 132 8.46 -3.14 -14.48
C GLY A 132 9.50 -4.16 -14.06
N LEU A 133 9.88 -5.03 -15.00
CA LEU A 133 10.71 -6.18 -14.69
C LEU A 133 12.18 -5.77 -14.47
N CYS A 134 12.55 -5.60 -13.20
CA CYS A 134 13.83 -5.06 -12.74
C CYS A 134 14.59 -6.11 -11.92
N GLU A 135 15.92 -6.15 -12.06
CA GLU A 135 16.78 -7.03 -11.24
C GLU A 135 17.31 -6.28 -10.01
N THR A 136 17.58 -4.99 -10.18
CA THR A 136 18.17 -4.14 -9.14
C THR A 136 17.33 -2.91 -8.86
N ILE A 137 17.49 -2.33 -7.67
CA ILE A 137 16.80 -1.10 -7.28
C ILE A 137 17.14 0.07 -8.23
N GLU A 138 18.34 0.09 -8.80
CA GLU A 138 18.76 1.10 -9.77
C GLU A 138 17.97 1.03 -11.09
N ASP A 139 17.48 -0.15 -11.48
CA ASP A 139 16.59 -0.27 -12.65
C ASP A 139 15.22 0.39 -12.38
N GLU A 140 14.80 0.48 -11.11
CA GLU A 140 13.50 1.03 -10.71
C GLU A 140 13.50 2.55 -10.66
N GLY A 141 14.66 3.20 -10.49
CA GLY A 141 14.80 4.65 -10.60
C GLY A 141 15.64 5.28 -9.50
N ILE A 142 15.41 6.57 -9.27
CA ILE A 142 16.20 7.36 -8.33
C ILE A 142 15.82 7.01 -6.89
N ARG A 143 16.80 6.49 -6.16
CA ARG A 143 16.73 6.28 -4.72
C ARG A 143 17.23 7.52 -3.98
N ILE A 144 16.29 8.23 -3.35
CA ILE A 144 16.50 9.37 -2.47
C ILE A 144 16.77 8.82 -1.07
N ILE A 145 18.05 8.72 -0.73
CA ILE A 145 18.46 8.54 0.66
C ILE A 145 17.95 9.72 1.51
N PRO A 146 17.66 9.52 2.81
CA PRO A 146 17.15 10.60 3.66
C PRO A 146 17.96 11.89 3.54
N ALA A 147 17.31 12.97 3.12
CA ALA A 147 17.94 14.28 2.90
C ALA A 147 17.00 15.43 3.28
N TYR A 148 17.56 16.62 3.49
CA TYR A 148 16.76 17.84 3.66
C TYR A 148 16.22 18.31 2.30
N LEU A 149 14.90 18.45 2.18
CA LEU A 149 14.27 19.24 1.12
C LEU A 149 14.20 20.72 1.52
N TYR A 150 13.86 20.99 2.77
CA TYR A 150 14.04 22.30 3.40
C TYR A 150 14.95 22.17 4.61
N LYS A 151 15.89 23.10 4.76
CA LYS A 151 16.73 23.23 5.94
C LYS A 151 16.55 24.62 6.52
N LYS A 152 16.02 24.72 7.74
CA LYS A 152 15.69 25.98 8.43
C LYS A 152 14.87 26.94 7.55
N GLY A 153 13.86 26.41 6.87
CA GLY A 153 12.97 27.18 5.98
C GLY A 153 13.54 27.48 4.59
N ILE A 154 14.76 27.05 4.27
CA ILE A 154 15.40 27.27 2.97
C ILE A 154 15.28 26.00 2.10
N LEU A 155 14.61 26.13 0.95
CA LEU A 155 14.49 25.06 -0.05
C LEU A 155 15.87 24.71 -0.61
N GLN A 156 16.17 23.41 -0.68
CA GLN A 156 17.36 22.90 -1.35
C GLN A 156 17.11 22.81 -2.86
N GLU A 157 17.06 23.98 -3.53
CA GLU A 157 16.65 24.12 -4.94
C GLU A 157 17.48 23.25 -5.90
N VAL A 158 18.81 23.27 -5.77
CA VAL A 158 19.71 22.49 -6.63
C VAL A 158 19.42 20.99 -6.53
N PHE A 159 19.13 20.50 -5.32
CA PHE A 159 18.79 19.10 -5.09
C PHE A 159 17.45 18.75 -5.76
N LEU A 160 16.42 19.57 -5.56
CA LEU A 160 15.10 19.34 -6.16
C LEU A 160 15.16 19.41 -7.69
N GLU A 161 15.87 20.38 -8.26
CA GLU A 161 16.04 20.50 -9.71
C GLU A 161 16.79 19.31 -10.32
N ALA A 162 17.83 18.81 -9.65
CA ALA A 162 18.55 17.62 -10.08
C ALA A 162 17.64 16.39 -10.08
N LEU A 163 16.87 16.19 -9.01
CA LEU A 163 15.91 15.10 -8.91
C LEU A 163 14.86 15.18 -10.03
N LEU A 164 14.25 16.35 -10.24
CA LEU A 164 13.22 16.54 -11.26
C LEU A 164 13.72 16.23 -12.67
N LYS A 165 14.98 16.54 -12.99
CA LYS A 165 15.58 16.28 -14.32
C LYS A 165 15.69 14.80 -14.65
N GLU A 166 15.82 13.94 -13.65
CA GLU A 166 15.89 12.49 -13.81
C GLU A 166 14.50 11.85 -13.94
N MET A 167 13.44 12.55 -13.56
CA MET A 167 12.07 12.03 -13.58
C MET A 167 11.35 12.37 -14.90
N ARG A 168 10.48 11.46 -15.37
CA ARG A 168 9.58 11.77 -16.49
C ARG A 168 8.56 12.83 -16.07
N ASN A 169 8.25 13.75 -16.99
CA ASN A 169 7.32 14.87 -16.80
C ASN A 169 7.65 15.77 -15.58
N PRO A 170 8.81 16.46 -15.57
CA PRO A 170 9.29 17.26 -14.42
C PRO A 170 8.31 18.35 -13.98
N TYR A 171 7.51 18.91 -14.90
CA TYR A 171 6.51 19.92 -14.56
C TYR A 171 5.41 19.35 -13.64
N GLU A 172 4.87 18.18 -14.00
CA GLU A 172 3.90 17.47 -13.16
C GLU A 172 4.52 17.08 -11.81
N ARG A 173 5.75 16.55 -11.79
CA ARG A 173 6.44 16.16 -10.55
C ARG A 173 6.66 17.33 -9.61
N ASN A 174 7.06 18.48 -10.14
CA ASN A 174 7.21 19.70 -9.34
C ASN A 174 5.86 20.18 -8.78
N GLY A 175 4.78 20.05 -9.54
CA GLY A 175 3.42 20.30 -9.07
C GLY A 175 3.04 19.42 -7.88
N ASP A 176 3.30 18.11 -7.98
CA ASP A 176 3.04 17.15 -6.91
C ASP A 176 3.88 17.44 -5.65
N PHE A 177 5.17 17.79 -5.79
CA PHE A 177 6.00 18.19 -4.63
C PHE A 177 5.44 19.41 -3.91
N LYS A 178 5.00 20.43 -4.66
CA LYS A 178 4.36 21.63 -4.09
C LYS A 178 3.07 21.28 -3.35
N ALA A 179 2.29 20.34 -3.90
CA ALA A 179 1.07 19.84 -3.26
C ALA A 179 1.37 19.12 -1.93
N MET A 180 2.41 18.29 -1.89
CA MET A 180 2.86 17.63 -0.66
C MET A 180 3.34 18.62 0.40
N ILE A 181 4.12 19.64 0.02
CA ILE A 181 4.56 20.71 0.94
C ILE A 181 3.35 21.47 1.49
N SER A 182 2.38 21.81 0.63
CA SER A 182 1.14 22.51 1.03
C SER A 182 0.29 21.68 1.99
N SER A 183 0.26 20.35 1.81
CA SER A 183 -0.38 19.41 2.73
C SER A 183 0.26 19.46 4.11
N LEU A 184 1.60 19.40 4.21
CA LEU A 184 2.31 19.53 5.50
C LEU A 184 2.04 20.88 6.19
N GLN A 185 2.05 21.98 5.44
CA GLN A 185 1.72 23.31 5.97
C GLN A 185 0.29 23.37 6.52
N ARG A 186 -0.66 22.70 5.86
CA ARG A 186 -2.04 22.62 6.36
C ARG A 186 -2.12 21.85 7.68
N GLY A 187 -1.43 20.72 7.77
CA GLY A 187 -1.36 19.94 9.01
C GLY A 187 -0.79 20.75 10.17
N GLU A 188 0.29 21.49 9.92
CA GLU A 188 0.97 22.31 10.93
C GLU A 188 0.03 23.37 11.49
N LEU A 189 -0.66 24.09 10.60
CA LEU A 189 -1.65 25.09 10.99
C LEU A 189 -2.73 24.49 11.90
N ARG A 190 -3.29 23.33 11.54
CA ARG A 190 -4.32 22.66 12.34
C ARG A 190 -3.82 22.19 13.70
N ILE A 191 -2.61 21.66 13.77
CA ILE A 191 -1.99 21.30 15.05
C ILE A 191 -1.80 22.54 15.93
N GLN A 192 -1.33 23.67 15.38
CA GLN A 192 -1.20 24.92 16.14
C GLN A 192 -2.55 25.43 16.65
N GLU A 193 -3.62 25.34 15.86
CA GLU A 193 -4.98 25.70 16.29
C GLU A 193 -5.46 24.82 17.46
N LEU A 194 -5.19 23.50 17.41
CA LEU A 194 -5.51 22.59 18.51
C LEU A 194 -4.71 22.92 19.78
N LEU A 195 -3.42 23.20 19.64
CA LEU A 195 -2.55 23.60 20.75
C LEU A 195 -3.00 24.91 21.39
N PHE A 196 -3.36 25.92 20.58
CA PHE A 196 -3.89 27.20 21.06
C PHE A 196 -5.22 27.03 21.81
N ARG A 197 -6.12 26.18 21.30
CA ARG A 197 -7.46 26.01 21.87
C ARG A 197 -7.50 25.15 23.14
N TYR A 198 -6.74 24.05 23.16
CA TYR A 198 -6.84 23.04 24.23
C TYR A 198 -5.63 23.02 25.16
N GLY A 199 -4.51 23.63 24.74
CA GLY A 199 -3.25 23.58 25.46
C GLY A 199 -2.48 22.27 25.22
N LYS A 200 -1.15 22.36 25.33
CA LYS A 200 -0.21 21.24 25.17
C LYS A 200 -0.56 20.04 26.06
N GLU A 201 -0.69 20.26 27.37
CA GLU A 201 -0.86 19.18 28.35
C GLU A 201 -2.11 18.35 28.08
N THR A 202 -3.22 19.02 27.76
CA THR A 202 -4.50 18.37 27.44
C THR A 202 -4.37 17.51 26.19
N LEU A 203 -3.75 18.05 25.13
CA LEU A 203 -3.62 17.37 23.84
C LEU A 203 -2.73 16.12 23.97
N LEU A 204 -1.56 16.25 24.59
CA LEU A 204 -0.66 15.10 24.82
C LEU A 204 -1.30 14.05 25.73
N SER A 205 -2.04 14.47 26.76
CA SER A 205 -2.79 13.52 27.62
C SER A 205 -3.91 12.80 26.87
N ALA A 206 -4.57 13.47 25.92
CA ALA A 206 -5.59 12.85 25.08
C ALA A 206 -4.99 11.78 24.16
N ILE A 207 -3.85 12.10 23.52
CA ILE A 207 -3.12 11.20 22.63
C ILE A 207 -2.72 9.92 23.36
N GLU A 208 -2.12 10.04 24.55
CA GLU A 208 -1.70 8.85 25.30
C GLU A 208 -2.89 8.00 25.74
N LYS A 209 -4.02 8.63 26.11
CA LYS A 209 -5.26 7.90 26.42
C LYS A 209 -5.85 7.20 25.19
N LEU A 210 -5.75 7.80 24.01
CA LEU A 210 -6.19 7.18 22.75
C LEU A 210 -5.34 5.95 22.40
N LYS A 211 -4.02 6.04 22.57
CA LYS A 211 -3.12 4.89 22.38
C LYS A 211 -3.46 3.74 23.33
N ASN A 212 -3.61 4.04 24.62
CA ASN A 212 -3.98 3.04 25.62
C ASN A 212 -5.40 2.47 25.38
N TYR A 213 -6.32 3.26 24.81
CA TYR A 213 -7.64 2.76 24.42
C TYR A 213 -7.54 1.74 23.29
N THR A 214 -6.83 2.07 22.21
CA THR A 214 -6.65 1.16 21.07
C THR A 214 -5.89 -0.11 21.48
N GLU A 215 -4.89 0.00 22.36
CA GLU A 215 -4.17 -1.16 22.90
C GLU A 215 -5.10 -2.12 23.65
N ARG A 216 -5.99 -1.60 24.50
CA ARG A 216 -6.98 -2.43 25.22
C ARG A 216 -7.97 -3.10 24.27
N ALA A 217 -8.44 -2.38 23.25
CA ALA A 217 -9.34 -2.94 22.23
C ALA A 217 -8.65 -4.08 21.46
N PHE A 218 -7.35 -3.93 21.17
CA PHE A 218 -6.58 -5.01 20.55
C PHE A 218 -6.45 -6.24 21.46
N LEU A 219 -6.23 -6.05 22.77
CA LEU A 219 -6.22 -7.16 23.73
C LEU A 219 -7.60 -7.87 23.80
N GLU A 220 -8.70 -7.13 23.71
CA GLU A 220 -10.06 -7.70 23.63
C GLU A 220 -10.25 -8.56 22.37
N LEU A 221 -9.75 -8.11 21.21
CA LEU A 221 -9.70 -8.92 20.00
C LEU A 221 -8.93 -10.23 20.24
N LEU A 222 -7.76 -10.16 20.87
CA LEU A 222 -6.98 -11.36 21.17
C LEU A 222 -7.73 -12.30 22.11
N MET A 223 -8.49 -11.81 23.08
CA MET A 223 -9.30 -12.66 23.98
C MET A 223 -10.32 -13.52 23.24
N GLY A 224 -10.85 -13.02 22.12
CA GLY A 224 -11.75 -13.78 21.24
C GLY A 224 -11.05 -14.83 20.36
N MET A 225 -9.72 -14.80 20.25
CA MET A 225 -8.95 -15.73 19.42
C MET A 225 -8.49 -16.96 20.19
N GLN A 226 -8.46 -18.11 19.51
CA GLN A 226 -7.80 -19.30 20.04
C GLN A 226 -6.30 -19.05 20.23
N LYS A 227 -5.77 -19.37 21.42
CA LYS A 227 -4.34 -19.28 21.72
C LYS A 227 -3.59 -20.47 21.14
N GLY A 228 -2.37 -20.22 20.66
CA GLY A 228 -1.54 -21.27 20.08
C GLY A 228 -0.71 -20.80 18.90
N ASN A 229 -0.23 -21.78 18.13
CA ASN A 229 0.61 -21.58 16.96
C ASN A 229 -0.14 -22.03 15.71
N PHE A 230 -0.21 -21.15 14.72
CA PHE A 230 -0.90 -21.41 13.46
C PHE A 230 0.05 -21.17 12.30
N THR A 231 0.00 -22.01 11.28
CA THR A 231 0.90 -21.90 10.13
C THR A 231 0.13 -21.94 8.83
N PHE A 232 0.57 -21.16 7.86
CA PHE A 232 0.01 -21.23 6.51
C PHE A 232 1.10 -20.93 5.48
N THR A 233 0.91 -21.43 4.27
CA THR A 233 1.81 -21.18 3.13
C THR A 233 0.98 -20.91 1.89
N ASP A 234 1.32 -19.82 1.20
CA ASP A 234 0.80 -19.47 -0.12
C ASP A 234 1.97 -19.09 -1.04
N TYR A 235 1.71 -18.89 -2.33
CA TYR A 235 2.76 -18.86 -3.36
C TYR A 235 2.59 -17.69 -4.33
N LEU A 236 3.69 -17.00 -4.64
CA LEU A 236 3.76 -16.08 -5.77
C LEU A 236 4.01 -16.83 -7.08
N ASP A 237 3.47 -16.32 -8.18
CA ASP A 237 3.64 -16.85 -9.54
C ASP A 237 4.99 -16.41 -10.14
N GLY A 238 6.10 -16.78 -9.50
CA GLY A 238 7.47 -16.46 -9.90
C GLY A 238 7.86 -15.00 -9.70
N ASP A 239 9.11 -14.67 -10.01
CA ASP A 239 9.64 -13.30 -9.90
C ASP A 239 9.62 -12.53 -11.24
N GLY A 240 9.20 -13.19 -12.32
CA GLY A 240 9.16 -12.65 -13.68
C GLY A 240 10.40 -12.94 -14.52
N PHE A 241 11.50 -13.39 -13.91
CA PHE A 241 12.65 -13.99 -14.61
C PHE A 241 12.61 -15.51 -14.54
N GLU A 242 12.20 -16.05 -13.39
CA GLU A 242 11.95 -17.46 -13.15
C GLU A 242 10.46 -17.71 -12.95
N ALA A 243 9.95 -18.79 -13.54
CA ALA A 243 8.53 -19.16 -13.49
C ALA A 243 8.17 -20.06 -12.29
N SER A 244 9.14 -20.41 -11.45
CA SER A 244 8.91 -21.25 -10.27
C SER A 244 8.14 -20.51 -9.19
N ASP A 245 7.21 -21.21 -8.54
CA ASP A 245 6.43 -20.63 -7.45
C ASP A 245 7.34 -20.27 -6.27
N ILE A 246 7.13 -19.09 -5.68
CA ILE A 246 7.92 -18.61 -4.53
C ILE A 246 7.05 -18.72 -3.27
N PRO A 247 7.42 -19.57 -2.29
CA PRO A 247 6.61 -19.77 -1.10
C PRO A 247 6.72 -18.58 -0.13
N ILE A 248 5.59 -18.19 0.43
CA ILE A 248 5.50 -17.30 1.60
C ILE A 248 4.85 -18.09 2.72
N LYS A 249 5.62 -18.30 3.80
CA LYS A 249 5.18 -19.03 4.98
C LYS A 249 5.17 -18.11 6.18
N VAL A 250 4.10 -18.23 6.97
CA VAL A 250 3.98 -17.55 8.26
C VAL A 250 3.71 -18.57 9.35
N ARG A 251 4.32 -18.33 10.52
CA ARG A 251 3.88 -18.90 11.80
C ARG A 251 3.34 -17.75 12.65
N VAL A 252 2.11 -17.88 13.13
CA VAL A 252 1.48 -16.91 14.03
C VAL A 252 1.34 -17.53 15.40
N GLU A 253 1.94 -16.90 16.40
CA GLU A 253 1.76 -17.25 17.81
C GLU A 253 0.84 -16.22 18.49
N ILE A 254 -0.28 -16.68 19.05
CA ILE A 254 -1.26 -15.83 19.73
C ILE A 254 -1.26 -16.14 21.22
N THR A 255 -1.01 -15.13 22.04
CA THR A 255 -1.02 -15.19 23.52
C THR A 255 -2.09 -14.25 24.09
N SER A 256 -2.23 -14.17 25.42
CA SER A 256 -3.05 -13.13 26.05
C SER A 256 -2.44 -11.73 25.95
N GLU A 257 -1.12 -11.65 25.82
CA GLU A 257 -0.37 -10.38 25.90
C GLU A 257 -0.06 -9.76 24.54
N GLY A 258 -0.17 -10.54 23.46
CA GLY A 258 0.19 -10.09 22.12
C GLY A 258 0.23 -11.20 21.09
N VAL A 259 0.65 -10.83 19.88
CA VAL A 259 0.80 -11.71 18.73
C VAL A 259 2.19 -11.60 18.14
N LEU A 260 2.76 -12.74 17.76
CA LEU A 260 4.01 -12.83 17.03
C LEU A 260 3.74 -13.41 15.63
N CYS A 261 4.10 -12.66 14.60
CA CYS A 261 4.10 -13.11 13.21
C CYS A 261 5.54 -13.38 12.76
N ASP A 262 5.86 -14.66 12.58
CA ASP A 262 7.20 -15.11 12.21
C ASP A 262 7.24 -15.53 10.73
N PHE A 263 8.00 -14.75 9.97
CA PHE A 263 8.30 -14.96 8.55
C PHE A 263 9.76 -15.36 8.33
N SER A 264 10.48 -15.82 9.35
CA SER A 264 11.90 -16.21 9.24
C SER A 264 12.14 -17.33 8.23
N GLU A 265 11.16 -18.18 7.96
CA GLU A 265 11.25 -19.21 6.91
C GLU A 265 11.04 -18.67 5.48
N SER A 266 10.94 -17.35 5.29
CA SER A 266 10.87 -16.75 3.96
C SER A 266 12.13 -17.08 3.13
N PRO A 267 11.98 -17.27 1.81
CA PRO A 267 13.10 -17.55 0.92
C PRO A 267 14.06 -16.35 0.85
N PRO A 268 15.30 -16.54 0.35
CA PRO A 268 16.18 -15.44 -0.01
C PRO A 268 15.48 -14.43 -0.93
N GLN A 269 15.97 -13.18 -0.94
CA GLN A 269 15.49 -12.19 -1.90
C GLN A 269 15.59 -12.73 -3.34
N ALA A 270 14.51 -12.60 -4.09
CA ALA A 270 14.38 -13.02 -5.48
C ALA A 270 15.21 -12.14 -6.42
N LYS A 271 15.46 -12.66 -7.62
CA LYS A 271 16.15 -11.90 -8.67
C LYS A 271 15.26 -10.78 -9.22
N GLY A 272 13.98 -11.07 -9.44
CA GLY A 272 13.00 -10.09 -9.92
C GLY A 272 12.43 -9.16 -8.85
N PRO A 273 11.52 -8.24 -9.23
CA PRO A 273 11.10 -7.11 -8.40
C PRO A 273 10.14 -7.45 -7.25
N VAL A 274 9.87 -8.73 -7.00
CA VAL A 274 8.88 -9.21 -6.01
C VAL A 274 9.37 -9.10 -4.56
N ASN A 275 10.53 -8.50 -4.32
CA ASN A 275 11.08 -8.37 -2.98
C ASN A 275 10.35 -7.28 -2.19
N ALA A 276 9.78 -7.62 -1.05
CA ALA A 276 9.18 -6.66 -0.14
C ALA A 276 10.24 -6.16 0.88
N PRO A 277 10.44 -4.84 1.01
CA PRO A 277 11.15 -4.30 2.14
C PRO A 277 10.41 -4.65 3.43
N ARG A 278 11.14 -4.71 4.54
CA ARG A 278 10.56 -5.06 5.85
C ARG A 278 9.34 -4.20 6.20
N ALA A 279 9.36 -2.91 5.84
CA ALA A 279 8.28 -1.97 6.10
C ALA A 279 6.95 -2.40 5.44
N VAL A 280 7.00 -3.00 4.25
CA VAL A 280 5.83 -3.56 3.56
C VAL A 280 5.29 -4.76 4.33
N THR A 281 6.16 -5.67 4.77
CA THR A 281 5.75 -6.84 5.56
C THR A 281 5.09 -6.46 6.86
N VAL A 282 5.66 -5.50 7.60
CA VAL A 282 5.07 -4.96 8.83
C VAL A 282 3.70 -4.33 8.53
N SER A 283 3.57 -3.58 7.44
CA SER A 283 2.30 -2.96 7.03
C SER A 283 1.22 -4.00 6.72
N SER A 284 1.56 -5.08 6.02
CA SER A 284 0.63 -6.18 5.75
C SER A 284 0.12 -6.83 7.04
N VAL A 285 1.00 -7.01 8.04
CA VAL A 285 0.60 -7.54 9.36
C VAL A 285 -0.35 -6.57 10.07
N TYR A 286 0.01 -5.29 10.15
CA TYR A 286 -0.84 -4.28 10.79
C TYR A 286 -2.20 -4.15 10.10
N TYR A 287 -2.23 -4.17 8.77
CA TYR A 287 -3.48 -4.15 8.01
C TYR A 287 -4.43 -5.28 8.41
N VAL A 288 -3.92 -6.52 8.54
CA VAL A 288 -4.75 -7.67 8.91
C VAL A 288 -5.34 -7.49 10.30
N PHE A 289 -4.53 -7.12 11.28
CA PHE A 289 -4.99 -6.93 12.66
C PHE A 289 -5.91 -5.72 12.83
N ILE A 290 -5.68 -4.63 12.10
CA ILE A 290 -6.61 -3.49 12.05
C ILE A 290 -7.95 -3.92 11.43
N SER A 291 -7.90 -4.70 10.34
CA SER A 291 -9.12 -5.18 9.67
C SER A 291 -9.95 -6.09 10.57
N LEU A 292 -9.30 -6.95 11.36
CA LEU A 292 -9.96 -7.79 12.35
C LEU A 292 -10.47 -6.98 13.55
N LEU A 293 -9.68 -6.02 14.03
CA LEU A 293 -10.12 -5.15 15.14
C LEU A 293 -11.38 -4.35 14.76
N ASN A 294 -11.44 -3.87 13.51
CA ASN A 294 -12.57 -3.12 12.99
C ASN A 294 -13.88 -3.93 12.92
N THR A 295 -13.84 -5.25 13.09
CA THR A 295 -15.09 -6.04 13.21
C THR A 295 -15.73 -5.91 14.59
N LEU A 296 -14.98 -5.45 15.60
CA LEU A 296 -15.50 -5.21 16.96
C LEU A 296 -16.06 -3.79 17.13
N GLY A 297 -15.71 -2.86 16.24
CA GLY A 297 -16.13 -1.46 16.31
C GLY A 297 -15.19 -0.53 15.56
N GLU A 298 -15.44 0.78 15.63
CA GLU A 298 -14.53 1.78 15.10
C GLU A 298 -13.48 2.15 16.16
N PHE A 299 -12.20 1.94 15.85
CA PHE A 299 -11.10 2.27 16.74
C PHE A 299 -10.10 3.24 16.09
N PRO A 300 -9.46 4.14 16.87
CA PRO A 300 -8.41 4.99 16.36
C PRO A 300 -7.21 4.18 15.87
N ILE A 301 -6.68 4.52 14.69
CA ILE A 301 -5.43 3.95 14.17
C ILE A 301 -4.26 4.78 14.71
N ASN A 302 -3.57 4.22 15.70
CA ASN A 302 -2.44 4.85 16.37
C ASN A 302 -1.45 3.78 16.87
N HIS A 303 -0.35 4.24 17.47
CA HIS A 303 0.74 3.36 17.92
C HIS A 303 0.32 2.31 18.96
N GLY A 304 -0.75 2.56 19.72
CA GLY A 304 -1.23 1.63 20.76
C GLY A 304 -1.55 0.24 20.22
N LEU A 305 -2.06 0.15 18.99
CA LEU A 305 -2.34 -1.12 18.31
C LEU A 305 -1.06 -1.93 18.08
N PHE A 306 0.04 -1.25 17.76
CA PHE A 306 1.28 -1.88 17.33
C PHE A 306 2.12 -2.43 18.48
N ARG A 307 1.93 -1.90 19.70
CA ARG A 307 2.67 -2.30 20.92
C ARG A 307 2.62 -3.81 21.20
N ARG A 308 1.56 -4.49 20.73
CA ARG A 308 1.30 -5.92 20.99
C ARG A 308 1.53 -6.83 19.79
N ILE A 309 2.13 -6.31 18.73
CA ILE A 309 2.37 -7.05 17.48
C ILE A 309 3.87 -7.09 17.23
N GLN A 310 4.45 -8.29 17.24
CA GLN A 310 5.84 -8.52 16.86
C GLN A 310 5.91 -9.16 15.47
N VAL A 311 6.82 -8.67 14.63
CA VAL A 311 7.05 -9.21 13.27
C VAL A 311 8.51 -9.62 13.14
N ILE A 312 8.76 -10.93 13.01
CA ILE A 312 10.10 -11.50 12.82
C ILE A 312 10.34 -11.77 11.33
N THR A 313 11.45 -11.27 10.82
CA THR A 313 11.98 -11.56 9.48
C THR A 313 13.49 -11.81 9.59
N ARG A 314 14.11 -12.38 8.55
CA ARG A 314 15.57 -12.43 8.42
C ARG A 314 16.03 -11.42 7.38
N PRO A 315 17.18 -10.73 7.57
CA PRO A 315 17.72 -9.85 6.54
C PRO A 315 18.00 -10.62 5.24
N LYS A 316 17.98 -9.91 4.10
CA LYS A 316 18.23 -10.47 2.75
C LYS A 316 17.28 -11.60 2.35
N THR A 317 16.03 -11.51 2.80
CA THR A 317 14.94 -12.41 2.40
C THR A 317 13.90 -11.67 1.57
N LEU A 318 13.03 -12.42 0.89
CA LEU A 318 11.93 -11.88 0.10
C LEU A 318 11.07 -10.86 0.89
N LEU A 319 10.91 -11.05 2.20
CA LEU A 319 10.05 -10.23 3.08
C LEU A 319 10.85 -9.27 3.97
N SER A 320 12.13 -9.10 3.69
CA SER A 320 13.01 -8.13 4.36
C SER A 320 14.19 -7.87 3.44
N ALA A 321 13.84 -7.41 2.23
CA ALA A 321 14.77 -7.14 1.16
C ALA A 321 15.84 -6.12 1.57
N GLU A 322 17.07 -6.31 1.12
CA GLU A 322 18.15 -5.34 1.28
C GLU A 322 18.75 -4.98 -0.08
N TYR A 323 19.50 -3.88 -0.09
CA TYR A 323 20.26 -3.44 -1.24
C TYR A 323 21.10 -4.59 -1.85
N PRO A 324 21.09 -4.78 -3.19
CA PRO A 324 20.50 -3.95 -4.23
C PRO A 324 19.15 -4.46 -4.80
N ALA A 325 18.36 -5.23 -4.04
CA ALA A 325 17.15 -5.86 -4.59
C ALA A 325 16.16 -4.86 -5.23
N ALA A 326 15.59 -5.20 -6.38
CA ALA A 326 14.40 -4.55 -6.93
C ALA A 326 13.17 -4.88 -6.06
N VAL A 327 12.32 -3.88 -5.77
CA VAL A 327 11.24 -4.00 -4.76
C VAL A 327 9.85 -3.53 -5.22
N SER A 328 9.72 -2.99 -6.43
CA SER A 328 8.47 -2.42 -6.96
C SER A 328 7.29 -3.39 -6.85
N ALA A 329 7.45 -4.64 -7.31
CA ALA A 329 6.41 -5.66 -7.21
C ALA A 329 6.22 -6.20 -5.78
N GLY A 330 7.20 -6.02 -4.89
CA GLY A 330 7.08 -6.35 -3.47
C GLY A 330 6.00 -5.54 -2.77
N ASN A 331 5.92 -4.25 -3.08
CA ASN A 331 4.92 -3.33 -2.54
C ASN A 331 3.49 -3.67 -3.00
N VAL A 332 3.33 -4.12 -4.26
CA VAL A 332 2.00 -4.31 -4.87
C VAL A 332 1.51 -5.77 -4.87
N GLU A 333 2.38 -6.74 -5.16
CA GLU A 333 1.99 -8.14 -5.33
C GLU A 333 2.36 -9.00 -4.12
N THR A 334 3.61 -8.90 -3.64
CA THR A 334 4.05 -9.67 -2.46
C THR A 334 3.29 -9.27 -1.21
N SER A 335 3.01 -7.97 -1.04
CA SER A 335 2.21 -7.46 0.08
C SER A 335 0.81 -8.09 0.16
N GLN A 336 0.14 -8.31 -0.99
CA GLN A 336 -1.14 -9.01 -1.09
C GLN A 336 -1.00 -10.46 -0.61
N ARG A 337 0.07 -11.13 -1.03
CA ARG A 337 0.31 -12.52 -0.66
C ARG A 337 0.64 -12.71 0.82
N ILE A 338 1.32 -11.75 1.45
CA ILE A 338 1.55 -11.75 2.90
C ILE A 338 0.20 -11.70 3.63
N VAL A 339 -0.73 -10.85 3.18
CA VAL A 339 -2.08 -10.75 3.76
C VAL A 339 -2.86 -12.04 3.61
N ASP A 340 -2.93 -12.61 2.40
CA ASP A 340 -3.61 -13.88 2.15
C ASP A 340 -3.01 -14.98 3.04
N THR A 341 -1.68 -15.08 3.10
CA THR A 341 -1.01 -16.09 3.94
C THR A 341 -1.33 -15.91 5.43
N LEU A 342 -1.32 -14.67 5.92
CA LEU A 342 -1.60 -14.36 7.32
C LEU A 342 -3.07 -14.64 7.68
N LEU A 343 -4.01 -14.24 6.83
CA LEU A 343 -5.43 -14.57 7.00
C LEU A 343 -5.65 -16.09 6.94
N GLY A 344 -4.96 -16.80 6.05
CA GLY A 344 -4.97 -18.26 5.98
C GLY A 344 -4.57 -18.92 7.30
N ALA A 345 -3.52 -18.41 7.98
CA ALA A 345 -3.12 -18.90 9.30
C ALA A 345 -4.14 -18.54 10.39
N LEU A 346 -4.66 -17.31 10.37
CA LEU A 346 -5.64 -16.83 11.35
C LEU A 346 -7.01 -17.50 11.20
N HIS A 347 -7.32 -18.12 10.06
CA HIS A 347 -8.56 -18.85 9.86
C HIS A 347 -8.79 -19.96 10.90
N GLU A 348 -7.71 -20.59 11.38
CA GLU A 348 -7.81 -21.59 12.44
C GLU A 348 -8.07 -20.94 13.80
N ALA A 349 -7.48 -19.78 14.05
CA ALA A 349 -7.59 -19.07 15.32
C ALA A 349 -8.93 -18.37 15.54
N ILE A 350 -9.52 -17.85 14.45
CA ILE A 350 -10.76 -17.04 14.48
C ILE A 350 -11.60 -17.22 13.19
N PRO A 351 -12.09 -18.45 12.91
CA PRO A 351 -12.74 -18.80 11.64
C PRO A 351 -13.97 -17.97 11.28
N GLU A 352 -14.62 -17.37 12.26
CA GLU A 352 -15.84 -16.57 12.15
C GLU A 352 -15.59 -15.14 11.64
N LEU A 353 -14.35 -14.66 11.64
CA LEU A 353 -14.00 -13.32 11.11
C LEU A 353 -13.21 -13.38 9.80
N VAL A 354 -12.60 -14.51 9.47
CA VAL A 354 -11.64 -14.59 8.36
C VAL A 354 -12.33 -14.84 7.02
N PRO A 355 -12.14 -13.97 6.01
CA PRO A 355 -12.63 -14.19 4.65
C PRO A 355 -11.81 -15.26 3.91
N ALA A 356 -12.40 -15.85 2.86
CA ALA A 356 -11.63 -16.54 1.83
C ALA A 356 -10.66 -15.59 1.12
N ALA A 357 -9.69 -16.12 0.36
CA ALA A 357 -8.74 -15.27 -0.35
C ALA A 357 -9.46 -14.35 -1.36
N SER A 358 -9.04 -13.10 -1.42
CA SER A 358 -9.45 -12.18 -2.48
C SER A 358 -8.63 -12.43 -3.74
N CYS A 359 -8.78 -11.55 -4.74
CA CYS A 359 -8.05 -11.65 -6.01
C CYS A 359 -6.52 -11.69 -5.87
N GLY A 360 -5.95 -11.34 -4.70
CA GLY A 360 -4.54 -11.56 -4.35
C GLY A 360 -3.53 -10.88 -5.27
N SER A 361 -3.96 -9.83 -5.97
CA SER A 361 -3.14 -9.06 -6.90
C SER A 361 -3.66 -7.63 -7.01
N MET A 362 -2.78 -6.65 -7.15
CA MET A 362 -3.18 -5.29 -7.54
C MET A 362 -3.32 -5.15 -9.06
N ASN A 363 -2.98 -6.19 -9.83
CA ASN A 363 -3.04 -6.26 -11.29
C ASN A 363 -2.43 -5.00 -11.93
N ASN A 364 -1.17 -4.74 -11.56
CA ASN A 364 -0.50 -3.52 -11.95
C ASN A 364 -0.28 -3.45 -13.46
N ILE A 365 -0.58 -2.29 -14.04
CA ILE A 365 -0.18 -1.92 -15.39
C ILE A 365 0.47 -0.54 -15.36
N SER A 366 1.66 -0.46 -15.95
CA SER A 366 2.31 0.80 -16.25
C SER A 366 2.62 0.88 -17.73
N PHE A 367 2.57 2.08 -18.29
CA PHE A 367 2.97 2.30 -19.67
C PHE A 367 3.45 3.71 -19.92
N GLY A 368 4.20 3.90 -20.99
CA GLY A 368 4.64 5.23 -21.38
C GLY A 368 5.80 5.21 -22.36
N ASN A 369 6.58 6.28 -22.34
CA ASN A 369 7.79 6.45 -23.14
C ASN A 369 8.78 7.36 -22.40
N ARG A 370 9.72 7.99 -23.11
CA ARG A 370 10.71 8.89 -22.49
C ARG A 370 10.11 10.17 -21.89
N GLN A 371 8.92 10.58 -22.31
CA GLN A 371 8.31 11.86 -21.92
C GLN A 371 7.19 11.71 -20.89
N MET A 372 6.50 10.57 -20.89
CA MET A 372 5.32 10.33 -20.06
C MET A 372 5.31 8.93 -19.47
N ALA A 373 4.64 8.80 -18.34
CA ALA A 373 4.40 7.54 -17.64
C ALA A 373 3.00 7.55 -17.02
N TYR A 374 2.30 6.44 -17.20
CA TYR A 374 1.05 6.14 -16.55
C TYR A 374 1.21 4.90 -15.67
N TYR A 375 0.49 4.88 -14.56
CA TYR A 375 0.48 3.81 -13.58
C TYR A 375 -0.95 3.58 -13.10
N GLU A 376 -1.40 2.33 -13.12
CA GLU A 376 -2.71 1.91 -12.64
C GLU A 376 -2.66 0.54 -11.94
N THR A 377 -3.42 0.42 -10.84
CA THR A 377 -3.82 -0.87 -10.27
C THR A 377 -5.26 -1.15 -10.67
N ILE A 378 -5.60 -2.43 -10.87
CA ILE A 378 -6.93 -2.86 -11.30
C ILE A 378 -7.49 -3.81 -10.24
N GLY A 379 -8.68 -3.48 -9.71
CA GLY A 379 -9.38 -4.32 -8.74
C GLY A 379 -9.77 -5.71 -9.29
N GLY A 380 -10.30 -6.54 -8.41
CA GLY A 380 -10.73 -7.89 -8.73
C GLY A 380 -11.88 -8.36 -7.86
N GLY A 381 -12.00 -9.68 -7.72
CA GLY A 381 -12.99 -10.26 -6.82
C GLY A 381 -12.52 -10.28 -5.36
N MET A 382 -13.34 -9.79 -4.43
CA MET A 382 -13.10 -9.96 -3.01
C MET A 382 -13.50 -11.38 -2.56
N GLY A 383 -12.75 -11.97 -1.65
CA GLY A 383 -13.12 -13.24 -1.05
C GLY A 383 -14.44 -13.17 -0.29
N ALA A 384 -15.22 -14.25 -0.36
CA ALA A 384 -16.43 -14.39 0.44
C ALA A 384 -16.10 -14.41 1.95
N ARG A 385 -17.03 -13.91 2.77
CA ARG A 385 -16.89 -13.80 4.22
C ARG A 385 -17.85 -14.75 4.93
N PRO A 386 -17.58 -15.08 6.21
CA PRO A 386 -18.60 -15.63 7.09
C PRO A 386 -19.87 -14.78 7.04
N GLY A 387 -20.97 -15.37 6.54
CA GLY A 387 -22.27 -14.71 6.45
C GLY A 387 -22.50 -13.78 5.25
N LYS A 388 -21.55 -13.60 4.31
CA LYS A 388 -21.73 -12.63 3.21
C LYS A 388 -20.89 -12.93 1.96
N GLU A 389 -21.51 -12.69 0.79
CA GLU A 389 -20.88 -12.71 -0.53
C GLU A 389 -19.66 -11.76 -0.63
N GLY A 390 -18.69 -12.12 -1.46
CA GLY A 390 -17.60 -11.24 -1.86
C GLY A 390 -18.10 -10.09 -2.75
N LEU A 391 -17.47 -8.92 -2.63
CA LEU A 391 -17.73 -7.80 -3.54
C LEU A 391 -16.99 -8.00 -4.87
N SER A 392 -17.66 -7.75 -5.99
CA SER A 392 -17.08 -7.83 -7.34
C SER A 392 -16.44 -6.50 -7.75
N ALA A 393 -15.37 -6.57 -8.54
CA ALA A 393 -14.71 -5.44 -9.16
C ALA A 393 -14.26 -4.34 -8.18
N VAL A 394 -13.68 -4.74 -7.04
CA VAL A 394 -13.16 -3.83 -6.01
C VAL A 394 -11.68 -4.04 -5.76
N HIS A 395 -11.02 -3.01 -5.22
CA HIS A 395 -9.71 -3.20 -4.60
C HIS A 395 -9.85 -3.93 -3.27
N THR A 396 -8.84 -4.74 -2.95
CA THR A 396 -8.77 -5.50 -1.70
C THR A 396 -7.41 -5.36 -1.06
N HIS A 397 -7.39 -5.45 0.27
CA HIS A 397 -6.20 -5.50 1.09
C HIS A 397 -5.26 -4.32 0.92
N MET A 398 -4.10 -4.52 0.28
CA MET A 398 -2.98 -3.58 0.36
C MET A 398 -3.14 -2.32 -0.49
N THR A 399 -4.32 -2.11 -1.09
CA THR A 399 -4.66 -0.91 -1.86
C THR A 399 -6.14 -0.56 -1.71
N ASN A 400 -6.45 0.72 -1.79
CA ASN A 400 -7.82 1.27 -1.76
C ASN A 400 -7.92 2.51 -2.68
N THR A 401 -7.21 2.48 -3.80
CA THR A 401 -7.25 3.57 -4.78
C THR A 401 -8.57 3.61 -5.52
N MET A 402 -8.98 4.79 -5.97
CA MET A 402 -10.06 4.88 -6.97
C MET A 402 -9.53 4.45 -8.35
N ASN A 403 -10.44 4.08 -9.25
CA ASN A 403 -10.10 3.87 -10.65
C ASN A 403 -9.79 5.22 -11.33
N THR A 404 -8.92 5.22 -12.33
CA THR A 404 -8.78 6.40 -13.19
C THR A 404 -10.04 6.52 -14.07
N PRO A 405 -10.73 7.67 -14.11
CA PRO A 405 -11.82 7.90 -15.06
C PRO A 405 -11.34 7.74 -16.50
N ILE A 406 -12.13 7.06 -17.34
CA ILE A 406 -11.77 6.79 -18.74
C ILE A 406 -11.48 8.10 -19.48
N GLU A 407 -12.37 9.09 -19.36
CA GLU A 407 -12.21 10.39 -20.02
C GLU A 407 -10.91 11.10 -19.62
N ALA A 408 -10.56 11.06 -18.33
CA ALA A 408 -9.33 11.65 -17.83
C ALA A 408 -8.08 10.92 -18.36
N LEU A 409 -8.13 9.59 -18.45
CA LEU A 409 -7.05 8.78 -19.01
C LEU A 409 -6.85 9.05 -20.51
N GLU A 410 -7.92 8.99 -21.30
CA GLU A 410 -7.87 9.16 -22.76
C GLU A 410 -7.54 10.61 -23.18
N GLN A 411 -7.83 11.59 -22.33
CA GLN A 411 -7.47 12.98 -22.58
C GLN A 411 -5.95 13.22 -22.47
N VAL A 412 -5.27 12.48 -21.58
CA VAL A 412 -3.85 12.72 -21.26
C VAL A 412 -2.93 11.75 -21.99
N PHE A 413 -3.34 10.50 -22.16
CA PHE A 413 -2.49 9.43 -22.69
C PHE A 413 -3.00 8.92 -24.04
N PRO A 414 -2.10 8.48 -24.94
CA PRO A 414 -2.47 7.98 -26.26
C PRO A 414 -2.99 6.53 -26.18
N VAL A 415 -4.05 6.33 -25.40
CA VAL A 415 -4.74 5.07 -25.23
C VAL A 415 -6.25 5.29 -25.33
N ARG A 416 -6.99 4.24 -25.64
CA ARG A 416 -8.45 4.19 -25.56
C ARG A 416 -8.88 2.95 -24.78
N ILE A 417 -9.86 3.09 -23.88
CA ILE A 417 -10.43 1.97 -23.16
C ILE A 417 -11.57 1.38 -24.00
N GLU A 418 -11.33 0.20 -24.58
CA GLU A 418 -12.35 -0.48 -25.39
C GLU A 418 -13.27 -1.37 -24.55
N SER A 419 -12.80 -1.82 -23.38
CA SER A 419 -13.60 -2.62 -22.47
C SER A 419 -13.25 -2.31 -21.02
N TYR A 420 -14.28 -2.09 -20.22
CA TYR A 420 -14.20 -2.05 -18.76
C TYR A 420 -15.47 -2.68 -18.18
N ALA A 421 -15.38 -3.94 -17.74
CA ALA A 421 -16.55 -4.72 -17.35
C ALA A 421 -16.26 -5.68 -16.19
N ILE A 422 -17.30 -6.11 -15.48
CA ILE A 422 -17.20 -7.20 -14.49
C ILE A 422 -16.98 -8.52 -15.23
N ARG A 423 -15.97 -9.30 -14.83
CA ARG A 423 -15.67 -10.65 -15.33
C ARG A 423 -16.61 -11.67 -14.69
N ARG A 424 -17.88 -11.66 -15.10
CA ARG A 424 -18.94 -12.46 -14.46
C ARG A 424 -18.62 -13.96 -14.44
N GLY A 425 -18.88 -14.60 -13.29
CA GLY A 425 -18.65 -16.03 -13.09
C GLY A 425 -17.21 -16.40 -12.76
N SER A 426 -16.37 -15.43 -12.43
CA SER A 426 -14.99 -15.67 -11.99
C SER A 426 -14.86 -15.89 -10.48
N GLY A 427 -15.85 -15.46 -9.69
CA GLY A 427 -15.91 -15.72 -8.26
C GLY A 427 -16.14 -17.19 -7.92
N GLY A 428 -15.37 -17.70 -6.96
CA GLY A 428 -15.47 -19.07 -6.46
C GLY A 428 -16.80 -19.32 -5.77
N LYS A 429 -17.44 -20.46 -6.05
CA LYS A 429 -18.75 -20.82 -5.48
C LYS A 429 -18.64 -21.31 -4.04
N GLY A 430 -19.64 -21.04 -3.22
CA GLY A 430 -19.75 -21.54 -1.85
C GLY A 430 -21.17 -21.34 -1.33
N LEU A 431 -21.36 -21.51 -0.03
CA LEU A 431 -22.56 -20.98 0.64
C LEU A 431 -22.66 -19.47 0.40
N PHE A 432 -21.51 -18.79 0.44
CA PHE A 432 -21.32 -17.45 -0.07
C PHE A 432 -20.27 -17.50 -1.20
N SER A 433 -20.58 -16.93 -2.35
CA SER A 433 -19.67 -16.85 -3.49
C SER A 433 -18.67 -15.71 -3.31
N GLY A 434 -17.46 -15.93 -3.84
CA GLY A 434 -16.48 -14.86 -4.00
C GLY A 434 -16.95 -13.84 -5.04
N GLY A 435 -16.42 -12.63 -4.97
CA GLY A 435 -16.69 -11.59 -5.95
C GLY A 435 -16.07 -11.92 -7.31
N ASP A 436 -16.65 -11.36 -8.36
CA ASP A 436 -16.13 -11.44 -9.72
C ASP A 436 -15.02 -10.41 -9.96
N GLY A 437 -14.04 -10.76 -10.80
CA GLY A 437 -12.98 -9.88 -11.27
C GLY A 437 -13.45 -8.84 -12.29
N ILE A 438 -12.47 -8.27 -12.99
CA ILE A 438 -12.60 -7.17 -13.95
C ILE A 438 -11.99 -7.59 -15.28
N ILE A 439 -12.60 -7.16 -16.38
CA ILE A 439 -11.99 -7.09 -17.70
C ILE A 439 -11.65 -5.62 -17.97
N ARG A 440 -10.39 -5.33 -18.29
CA ARG A 440 -9.93 -3.99 -18.70
C ARG A 440 -9.07 -4.11 -19.95
N GLU A 441 -9.42 -3.40 -21.02
CA GLU A 441 -8.76 -3.49 -22.32
C GLU A 441 -8.33 -2.11 -22.84
N TYR A 442 -7.03 -1.96 -23.06
CA TYR A 442 -6.37 -0.74 -23.51
C TYR A 442 -5.97 -0.89 -24.98
N LEU A 443 -6.54 -0.09 -25.87
CA LEU A 443 -6.05 0.12 -27.23
C LEU A 443 -4.97 1.19 -27.22
N PHE A 444 -3.78 0.88 -27.71
CA PHE A 444 -2.67 1.83 -27.78
C PHE A 444 -2.70 2.59 -29.11
N LEU A 445 -2.65 3.93 -29.05
CA LEU A 445 -2.71 4.82 -30.22
C LEU A 445 -1.32 5.29 -30.68
N LYS A 446 -0.27 4.92 -29.95
CA LYS A 446 1.13 5.19 -30.26
C LYS A 446 2.00 4.02 -29.79
N PRO A 447 3.22 3.86 -30.34
CA PRO A 447 4.20 2.95 -29.77
C PRO A 447 4.56 3.34 -28.34
N LEU A 448 4.49 2.39 -27.41
CA LEU A 448 4.76 2.58 -25.99
C LEU A 448 5.42 1.32 -25.39
N THR A 449 6.13 1.51 -24.29
CA THR A 449 6.54 0.41 -23.41
C THR A 449 5.42 0.17 -22.41
N VAL A 450 5.03 -1.10 -22.21
CA VAL A 450 4.04 -1.53 -21.21
C VAL A 450 4.73 -2.50 -20.25
N SER A 451 4.48 -2.34 -18.96
CA SER A 451 4.82 -3.34 -17.95
C SER A 451 3.57 -3.83 -17.24
N LEU A 452 3.52 -5.14 -17.01
CA LEU A 452 2.51 -5.81 -16.20
C LEU A 452 3.22 -6.43 -15.00
N LEU A 453 2.72 -6.16 -13.80
CA LEU A 453 3.11 -6.86 -12.58
C LEU A 453 1.82 -7.38 -11.95
N THR A 454 1.52 -8.66 -12.20
CA THR A 454 0.27 -9.30 -11.76
C THR A 454 0.55 -10.64 -11.08
N GLU A 455 -0.44 -11.13 -10.32
CA GLU A 455 -0.40 -12.38 -9.57
C GLU A 455 -1.67 -13.22 -9.82
N ARG A 456 -1.68 -14.46 -9.30
CA ARG A 456 -2.83 -15.39 -9.41
C ARG A 456 -3.21 -15.69 -10.88
N ARG A 457 -2.21 -15.83 -11.74
CA ARG A 457 -2.30 -16.32 -13.13
C ARG A 457 -2.11 -17.84 -13.20
N LYS A 458 -1.43 -18.42 -12.21
CA LYS A 458 -1.23 -19.88 -12.07
C LYS A 458 -1.91 -20.41 -10.81
N ASN A 459 -1.66 -19.79 -9.66
CA ASN A 459 -2.23 -20.22 -8.38
C ASN A 459 -3.56 -19.49 -8.11
N PRO A 460 -4.72 -20.16 -8.10
CA PRO A 460 -6.01 -19.48 -7.90
C PRO A 460 -6.21 -19.02 -6.44
N PRO A 461 -7.01 -17.96 -6.20
CA PRO A 461 -7.48 -17.59 -4.87
C PRO A 461 -8.22 -18.75 -4.19
N TYR A 462 -7.79 -19.14 -2.99
CA TYR A 462 -8.37 -20.26 -2.27
C TYR A 462 -9.74 -19.92 -1.64
N GLY A 463 -10.63 -20.92 -1.62
CA GLY A 463 -11.86 -20.87 -0.82
C GLY A 463 -11.63 -21.34 0.62
N LEU A 464 -12.58 -21.07 1.51
CA LEU A 464 -12.54 -21.49 2.91
C LEU A 464 -13.81 -22.24 3.33
N LYS A 465 -13.70 -23.08 4.39
CA LYS A 465 -14.80 -23.89 4.94
C LYS A 465 -15.59 -24.69 3.89
N GLY A 466 -14.92 -25.19 2.85
CA GLY A 466 -15.54 -25.95 1.76
C GLY A 466 -16.04 -25.12 0.57
N GLY A 467 -15.81 -23.82 0.55
CA GLY A 467 -15.97 -22.99 -0.64
C GLY A 467 -14.93 -23.30 -1.71
N LEU A 468 -15.30 -23.11 -2.97
CA LEU A 468 -14.45 -23.33 -4.14
C LEU A 468 -13.52 -22.15 -4.39
N LYS A 469 -12.43 -22.44 -5.12
CA LYS A 469 -11.43 -21.47 -5.56
C LYS A 469 -12.04 -20.47 -6.56
N GLY A 470 -11.53 -19.24 -6.56
CA GLY A 470 -11.82 -18.28 -7.63
C GLY A 470 -11.07 -18.64 -8.91
N GLU A 471 -11.54 -18.11 -10.05
CA GLU A 471 -10.82 -18.22 -11.31
C GLU A 471 -9.53 -17.40 -11.30
N VAL A 472 -8.48 -17.93 -11.93
CA VAL A 472 -7.23 -17.20 -12.16
C VAL A 472 -7.44 -16.01 -13.09
N GLY A 473 -6.60 -14.99 -12.93
CA GLY A 473 -6.51 -13.89 -13.89
C GLY A 473 -5.78 -14.30 -15.16
N LYS A 474 -5.87 -13.49 -16.21
CA LYS A 474 -5.21 -13.69 -17.52
C LYS A 474 -4.77 -12.37 -18.13
N ASN A 475 -3.63 -12.36 -18.79
CA ASN A 475 -3.10 -11.20 -19.50
C ASN A 475 -2.98 -11.53 -20.99
N TYR A 476 -3.42 -10.63 -21.87
CA TYR A 476 -3.37 -10.84 -23.31
C TYR A 476 -2.85 -9.61 -24.06
N LEU A 477 -2.02 -9.85 -25.07
CA LEU A 477 -1.74 -8.93 -26.16
C LEU A 477 -2.58 -9.33 -27.37
N LEU A 478 -3.37 -8.40 -27.91
CA LEU A 478 -4.07 -8.55 -29.18
C LEU A 478 -3.31 -7.74 -30.24
N ARG A 479 -2.76 -8.44 -31.23
CA ARG A 479 -1.94 -7.85 -32.32
C ARG A 479 -2.27 -8.55 -33.63
N ASP A 480 -2.57 -7.76 -34.67
CA ASP A 480 -2.85 -8.27 -36.02
C ASP A 480 -3.93 -9.37 -36.06
N GLY A 481 -4.97 -9.24 -35.22
CA GLY A 481 -6.05 -10.21 -35.09
C GLY A 481 -5.71 -11.47 -34.29
N GLN A 482 -4.47 -11.61 -33.78
CA GLN A 482 -4.04 -12.70 -32.93
C GLN A 482 -4.16 -12.34 -31.45
N LYS A 483 -4.55 -13.32 -30.62
CA LYS A 483 -4.59 -13.21 -29.16
C LYS A 483 -3.42 -13.99 -28.56
N ILE A 484 -2.45 -13.29 -28.01
CA ILE A 484 -1.23 -13.84 -27.43
C ILE A 484 -1.34 -13.75 -25.91
N GLU A 485 -1.21 -14.88 -25.22
CA GLU A 485 -1.17 -14.92 -23.75
C GLU A 485 0.17 -14.40 -23.24
N LEU A 486 0.12 -13.48 -22.29
CA LEU A 486 1.28 -12.88 -21.64
C LEU A 486 1.48 -13.50 -20.25
N PRO A 487 2.73 -13.58 -19.77
CA PRO A 487 3.01 -14.04 -18.41
C PRO A 487 2.44 -13.10 -17.34
N ALA A 488 2.51 -13.53 -16.08
CA ALA A 488 2.06 -12.74 -14.93
C ALA A 488 2.84 -11.44 -14.77
N LYS A 489 4.14 -11.46 -15.09
CA LYS A 489 5.04 -10.31 -14.99
C LYS A 489 5.83 -10.18 -16.29
N CYS A 490 5.77 -9.03 -16.93
CA CYS A 490 6.56 -8.74 -18.12
C CYS A 490 6.66 -7.25 -18.41
N THR A 491 7.66 -6.90 -19.22
CA THR A 491 7.76 -5.61 -19.91
C THR A 491 7.86 -5.89 -21.41
N LEU A 492 7.07 -5.18 -22.21
CA LEU A 492 7.02 -5.35 -23.66
C LEU A 492 6.76 -4.04 -24.39
N GLU A 493 7.16 -4.00 -25.66
CA GLU A 493 6.82 -2.91 -26.57
C GLU A 493 5.51 -3.21 -27.30
N VAL A 494 4.60 -2.23 -27.28
CA VAL A 494 3.36 -2.23 -28.06
C VAL A 494 3.44 -1.22 -29.20
N LYS A 495 2.75 -1.51 -30.30
CA LYS A 495 2.61 -0.67 -31.47
C LYS A 495 1.26 0.04 -31.44
N SER A 496 1.11 1.09 -32.26
CA SER A 496 -0.21 1.67 -32.51
C SER A 496 -1.15 0.60 -33.09
N GLY A 497 -2.34 0.47 -32.52
CA GLY A 497 -3.34 -0.53 -32.89
C GLY A 497 -3.31 -1.81 -32.03
N ASP A 498 -2.24 -2.05 -31.27
CA ASP A 498 -2.20 -3.18 -30.33
C ASP A 498 -3.15 -2.95 -29.15
N LYS A 499 -3.64 -4.04 -28.56
CA LYS A 499 -4.43 -4.00 -27.34
C LYS A 499 -3.83 -4.84 -26.23
N ILE A 500 -3.83 -4.32 -25.01
CA ILE A 500 -3.55 -5.10 -23.80
C ILE A 500 -4.86 -5.32 -23.06
N ARG A 501 -5.22 -6.58 -22.85
CA ARG A 501 -6.39 -6.99 -22.07
C ARG A 501 -5.94 -7.66 -20.78
N VAL A 502 -6.39 -7.11 -19.66
CA VAL A 502 -6.20 -7.68 -18.33
C VAL A 502 -7.53 -8.22 -17.84
N GLU A 503 -7.57 -9.51 -17.54
CA GLU A 503 -8.66 -10.19 -16.86
C GLU A 503 -8.20 -10.48 -15.44
N THR A 504 -8.77 -9.78 -14.45
CA THR A 504 -8.35 -9.91 -13.05
C THR A 504 -8.97 -11.13 -12.38
N PRO A 505 -8.33 -11.71 -11.35
CA PRO A 505 -8.82 -12.89 -10.66
C PRO A 505 -10.15 -12.64 -9.92
N GLY A 506 -10.94 -13.69 -9.74
CA GLY A 506 -12.10 -13.66 -8.82
C GLY A 506 -11.68 -13.79 -7.36
N GLY A 507 -12.63 -13.78 -6.43
CA GLY A 507 -12.42 -14.13 -5.03
C GLY A 507 -12.75 -15.60 -4.75
N GLY A 508 -12.18 -16.18 -3.70
CA GLY A 508 -12.56 -17.51 -3.21
C GLY A 508 -13.95 -17.52 -2.58
N GLY A 509 -14.66 -18.64 -2.70
CA GLY A 509 -15.94 -18.88 -2.04
C GLY A 509 -15.78 -19.27 -0.57
N TRP A 510 -16.85 -19.12 0.20
CA TRP A 510 -16.89 -19.46 1.62
C TRP A 510 -18.04 -20.42 1.92
N GLY A 511 -17.75 -21.49 2.67
CA GLY A 511 -18.75 -22.49 3.04
C GLY A 511 -19.11 -23.44 1.90
N LYS A 512 -19.56 -24.64 2.23
CA LYS A 512 -20.04 -25.61 1.24
C LYS A 512 -21.43 -25.20 0.73
N SER A 513 -21.59 -25.10 -0.60
CA SER A 513 -22.92 -24.88 -1.19
C SER A 513 -23.84 -26.05 -0.84
N GLN A 514 -25.09 -25.76 -0.45
CA GLN A 514 -26.10 -26.81 -0.42
C GLN A 514 -26.44 -27.17 -1.86
N SER A 515 -26.39 -28.46 -2.17
CA SER A 515 -26.69 -29.05 -3.48
C SER A 515 -28.19 -29.12 -3.74
#